data_AF-A0A382YP52-F1
#
_entry.id   AF-A0A382YP52-F1
#
_cell.length_a   1.000
_cell.length_b   1.000
_cell.length_c   1.000
_cell.angle_alpha   90.00
_cell.angle_beta   90.00
_cell.angle_gamma   90.00
#
_symmetry.space_group_name_H-M   'P 1'
#
loop_
_entity.id
_entity.type
_entity.pdbx_description
1 polymer ?
#
loop_
_entity_poly.entity_id
_entity_poly.type
_entity_poly.pdbx_seq_one_letter_code
_entity_poly.pdbx_strand_id
1 'polypeptide(L)'
;VTLKKINIWYSSSLLISFIIAIPIVTVFSSFFETTGNYSSILKDTFLYDYIFNSIVLLLGVLLLTFIIGVGSAYIVSFYKFPGVNFFKWALILSFAVPAYIYAYSLTAFFENFGTAFSILKNLFGEGNYNSSIPKF
;
A
#
# COMPACT_ATOMS: atom_id res chain seq x y z
N VAL A 1 -37.26 20.24 14.81
CA VAL A 1 -36.24 19.92 13.77
C VAL A 1 -35.55 21.22 13.39
N THR A 2 -34.42 21.54 14.02
CA THR A 2 -33.71 22.81 13.84
C THR A 2 -32.79 22.72 12.62
N LEU A 3 -33.13 23.43 11.55
CA LEU A 3 -32.28 23.61 10.38
C LEU A 3 -31.00 24.33 10.81
N LYS A 4 -29.87 23.61 10.77
CA LYS A 4 -28.53 24.11 11.10
C LYS A 4 -28.20 25.27 10.15
N LYS A 5 -27.80 26.44 10.68
CA LYS A 5 -27.31 27.57 9.86
C LYS A 5 -26.15 27.07 9.00
N ILE A 6 -26.30 27.13 7.68
CA ILE A 6 -25.26 26.72 6.73
C ILE A 6 -24.06 27.65 6.94
N ASN A 7 -22.95 27.07 7.43
CA ASN A 7 -21.70 27.76 7.67
C ASN A 7 -20.90 27.88 6.37
N ILE A 8 -20.24 29.01 6.12
CA ILE A 8 -19.43 29.25 4.92
C ILE A 8 -18.37 28.15 4.72
N TRP A 9 -17.76 27.68 5.82
CA TRP A 9 -16.77 26.59 5.80
C TRP A 9 -17.37 25.25 5.34
N TYR A 10 -18.63 24.99 5.72
CA TYR A 10 -19.34 23.79 5.28
C TYR A 10 -19.64 23.89 3.78
N SER A 11 -20.13 25.03 3.31
CA SER A 11 -20.37 25.26 1.87
C SER A 11 -19.09 25.17 1.04
N SER A 12 -17.98 25.73 1.52
CA SER A 12 -16.69 25.68 0.83
C SER A 12 -16.12 24.26 0.76
N SER A 13 -16.13 23.50 1.87
CA SER A 13 -15.67 22.10 1.86
C SER A 13 -16.52 21.22 0.94
N LEU A 14 -17.83 21.47 0.88
CA LEU A 14 -18.75 20.75 0.01
C LEU A 14 -18.49 21.06 -1.47
N LEU A 15 -18.25 22.34 -1.83
CA LEU A 15 -17.83 22.74 -3.18
C LEU A 15 -16.51 22.09 -3.60
N ILE A 16 -15.50 22.11 -2.73
CA ILE A 16 -14.20 21.50 -2.99
C ILE A 16 -14.34 19.99 -3.18
N SER A 17 -15.17 19.33 -2.37
CA SER A 17 -15.44 17.90 -2.49
C SER A 17 -16.09 17.57 -3.84
N PHE A 18 -17.02 18.39 -4.32
CA PHE A 18 -17.59 18.23 -5.66
C PHE A 18 -16.54 18.34 -6.76
N ILE A 19 -15.66 19.35 -6.70
CA ILE A 19 -14.58 19.53 -7.69
C ILE A 19 -13.67 18.30 -7.72
N ILE A 20 -13.30 17.77 -6.56
CA ILE A 20 -12.47 16.56 -6.44
C ILE A 20 -13.22 15.31 -6.93
N ALA A 21 -14.55 15.26 -6.78
CA ALA A 21 -15.36 14.15 -7.24
C ALA A 21 -15.52 14.11 -8.77
N ILE A 22 -15.34 15.21 -9.49
CA ILE A 22 -15.47 15.28 -10.97
C ILE A 22 -14.66 14.16 -11.66
N PRO A 23 -13.32 14.03 -11.48
CA PRO A 23 -12.54 13.00 -12.17
C PRO A 23 -13.01 11.57 -11.82
N ILE A 24 -13.46 11.35 -10.59
CA ILE A 24 -13.97 10.04 -10.14
C ILE A 24 -15.26 9.71 -10.89
N VAL A 25 -16.19 10.66 -10.98
CA VAL A 25 -17.47 10.50 -11.69
C VAL A 25 -17.23 10.35 -13.19
N THR A 26 -16.28 11.06 -13.78
CA THR A 26 -15.96 10.94 -15.21
C THR A 26 -15.38 9.57 -15.55
N VAL A 27 -14.45 9.05 -14.73
CA VAL A 27 -13.89 7.71 -14.92
C VAL A 27 -14.93 6.62 -14.65
N PHE A 28 -15.82 6.84 -13.69
CA PHE A 28 -16.92 5.90 -13.45
C PHE A 28 -17.92 5.88 -14.60
N SER A 29 -18.28 7.05 -15.13
CA SER A 29 -19.22 7.16 -16.25
C SER A 29 -18.68 6.52 -17.53
N SER A 30 -17.37 6.59 -17.77
CA SER A 30 -16.74 5.98 -18.96
C SER A 30 -16.87 4.46 -19.00
N PHE A 31 -17.17 3.80 -17.87
CA PHE A 31 -17.47 2.37 -17.84
C PHE A 31 -18.73 2.00 -18.65
N PHE A 32 -19.71 2.91 -18.74
CA PHE A 32 -20.96 2.69 -19.46
C PHE A 32 -20.88 3.06 -20.94
N GLU A 33 -19.76 3.64 -21.39
CA GLU A 33 -19.53 3.94 -22.79
C GLU A 33 -19.13 2.68 -23.57
N THR A 34 -19.43 2.65 -24.87
CA THR A 34 -19.08 1.56 -25.77
C THR A 34 -17.57 1.52 -26.01
N THR A 35 -16.85 0.84 -25.13
CA THR A 35 -15.48 0.44 -25.35
C THR A 35 -15.47 -0.66 -26.41
N GLY A 36 -14.73 -0.47 -27.51
CA GLY A 36 -14.63 -1.46 -28.61
C GLY A 36 -14.04 -2.81 -28.19
N ASN A 37 -13.48 -3.56 -29.14
CA ASN A 37 -12.96 -4.94 -28.94
C ASN A 37 -11.92 -5.10 -27.81
N TYR A 38 -11.39 -4.03 -27.22
CA TYR A 38 -10.46 -4.08 -26.08
C TYR A 38 -11.10 -4.59 -24.79
N SER A 39 -12.39 -4.30 -24.55
CA SER A 39 -13.06 -4.69 -23.30
C SER A 39 -13.28 -6.19 -23.18
N SER A 40 -13.50 -6.88 -24.31
CA SER A 40 -13.58 -8.35 -24.37
C SER A 40 -12.21 -8.98 -24.20
N ILE A 41 -11.18 -8.50 -24.91
CA ILE A 41 -9.80 -9.02 -24.80
C ILE A 41 -9.29 -8.94 -23.36
N LEU A 42 -9.55 -7.84 -22.66
CA LEU A 42 -9.09 -7.67 -21.28
C LEU A 42 -9.75 -8.68 -20.32
N LYS A 43 -11.06 -8.90 -20.48
CA LYS A 43 -11.84 -9.90 -19.71
C LYS A 43 -11.35 -11.31 -19.95
N ASP A 44 -11.05 -11.65 -21.20
CA ASP A 44 -10.71 -13.00 -21.62
C ASP A 44 -9.25 -13.39 -21.30
N THR A 45 -8.36 -12.41 -21.04
CA THR A 45 -6.92 -12.70 -20.89
C THR A 45 -6.39 -12.54 -19.46
N PHE A 46 -6.58 -11.38 -18.83
CA PHE A 46 -5.85 -11.05 -17.58
C PHE A 46 -6.73 -10.55 -16.45
N LEU A 47 -7.99 -10.18 -16.71
CA LEU A 47 -8.83 -9.53 -15.71
C LEU A 47 -9.04 -10.42 -14.47
N TYR A 48 -9.34 -11.70 -14.67
CA TYR A 48 -9.55 -12.64 -13.57
C TYR A 48 -8.27 -12.82 -12.74
N ASP A 49 -7.11 -12.97 -13.40
CA ASP A 49 -5.82 -13.11 -12.72
C ASP A 49 -5.48 -11.85 -11.91
N TYR A 50 -5.72 -10.66 -12.45
CA TYR A 50 -5.49 -9.41 -11.73
C TYR A 50 -6.40 -9.26 -10.52
N ILE A 51 -7.69 -9.60 -10.64
CA ILE A 51 -8.62 -9.56 -9.51
C ILE A 51 -8.19 -10.54 -8.43
N PHE A 52 -7.90 -11.79 -8.81
CA PHE A 52 -7.50 -12.82 -7.86
C PHE A 52 -6.20 -12.47 -7.15
N ASN A 53 -5.15 -12.12 -7.89
CA ASN A 53 -3.86 -11.73 -7.32
C ASN A 53 -3.99 -10.51 -6.41
N SER A 54 -4.79 -9.50 -6.80
CA SER A 54 -5.02 -8.31 -5.97
C SER A 54 -5.71 -8.65 -4.65
N ILE A 55 -6.73 -9.52 -4.67
CA ILE A 55 -7.43 -9.96 -3.45
C ILE A 55 -6.50 -10.75 -2.53
N VAL A 56 -5.71 -11.67 -3.09
CA VAL A 56 -4.74 -12.46 -2.32
C VAL A 56 -3.71 -11.55 -1.65
N LEU A 57 -3.14 -10.60 -2.40
CA LEU A 57 -2.21 -9.61 -1.87
C LEU A 57 -2.86 -8.74 -0.78
N LEU A 58 -4.08 -8.26 -1.02
CA LEU A 58 -4.81 -7.43 -0.06
C LEU A 58 -5.03 -8.18 1.26
N LEU A 59 -5.50 -9.43 1.21
CA LEU A 59 -5.75 -10.22 2.42
C LEU A 59 -4.44 -10.53 3.16
N GLY A 60 -3.38 -10.89 2.44
CA GLY A 60 -2.06 -11.13 3.03
C GLY A 60 -1.51 -9.88 3.73
N VAL A 61 -1.57 -8.73 3.06
CA VAL A 61 -1.12 -7.45 3.63
C VAL A 61 -1.96 -7.04 4.83
N LEU A 62 -3.29 -7.16 4.76
CA LEU A 62 -4.17 -6.83 5.89
C LEU A 62 -3.89 -7.70 7.11
N LEU A 63 -3.68 -9.01 6.92
CA LEU A 63 -3.36 -9.91 8.03
C LEU A 63 -2.02 -9.55 8.66
N LEU A 64 -0.96 -9.37 7.86
CA LEU A 64 0.37 -9.03 8.37
C LEU A 64 0.40 -7.66 9.04
N THR A 65 -0.25 -6.65 8.45
CA THR A 65 -0.35 -5.29 9.03
C THR A 65 -1.19 -5.28 10.30
N PHE A 66 -2.23 -6.11 10.39
CA PHE A 66 -2.99 -6.27 11.62
C PHE A 66 -2.10 -6.81 12.74
N ILE A 67 -1.38 -7.91 12.51
CA ILE A 67 -0.53 -8.52 13.54
C ILE A 67 0.62 -7.60 13.94
N ILE A 68 1.40 -7.14 12.95
CA ILE A 68 2.65 -6.40 13.19
C ILE A 68 2.36 -4.93 13.53
N GLY A 69 1.49 -4.29 12.77
CA GLY A 69 1.14 -2.88 12.95
C GLY A 69 0.34 -2.64 14.22
N VAL A 70 -0.76 -3.38 14.44
CA VAL A 70 -1.56 -3.21 15.67
C VAL A 70 -0.78 -3.71 16.89
N GLY A 71 -0.06 -4.82 16.78
CA GLY A 71 0.78 -5.35 17.86
C GLY A 71 1.85 -4.35 18.32
N SER A 72 2.62 -3.79 17.38
CA SER A 72 3.61 -2.77 17.71
C SER A 72 2.98 -1.50 18.30
N ALA A 73 1.89 -1.00 17.71
CA ALA A 73 1.16 0.17 18.21
C ALA A 73 0.61 -0.05 19.62
N TYR A 74 0.10 -1.25 19.92
CA TYR A 74 -0.37 -1.61 21.26
C TYR A 74 0.78 -1.56 22.28
N ILE A 75 1.92 -2.16 21.95
CA ILE A 75 3.09 -2.19 22.85
C ILE A 75 3.57 -0.78 23.19
N VAL A 76 3.80 0.09 22.20
CA VAL A 76 4.28 1.45 22.46
C VAL A 76 3.24 2.38 23.10
N SER A 77 1.94 2.05 22.98
CA SER A 77 0.86 2.85 23.58
C SER A 77 0.63 2.50 25.04
N PHE A 78 0.68 1.22 25.40
CA PHE A 78 0.29 0.74 26.73
C PHE A 78 1.46 0.42 27.67
N TYR A 79 2.68 0.17 27.15
CA TYR A 79 3.84 -0.17 27.98
C TYR A 79 4.90 0.93 27.99
N LYS A 80 5.64 1.03 29.10
CA LYS A 80 6.79 1.93 29.26
C LYS A 80 8.06 1.10 29.38
N PHE A 81 8.90 1.16 28.35
CA PHE A 81 10.19 0.47 28.28
C PHE A 81 11.27 1.44 27.77
N PRO A 82 12.58 1.19 28.05
CA PRO A 82 13.65 2.07 27.58
C PRO A 82 13.63 2.15 26.04
N GLY A 83 13.60 3.36 25.49
CA GLY A 83 13.54 3.59 24.04
C GLY A 83 12.12 3.70 23.44
N VAL A 84 11.05 3.64 24.24
CA VAL A 84 9.66 3.74 23.74
C VAL A 84 9.40 4.97 22.86
N ASN A 85 9.98 6.13 23.18
CA ASN A 85 9.82 7.35 22.38
C ASN A 85 10.46 7.23 21.00
N PHE A 86 11.60 6.53 20.88
CA PHE A 86 12.21 6.28 19.58
C PHE A 86 11.28 5.45 18.69
N PHE A 87 10.72 4.34 19.22
CA PHE A 87 9.82 3.49 18.44
C PHE A 87 8.51 4.19 18.07
N LYS A 88 7.94 5.04 18.94
CA LYS A 88 6.77 5.85 18.60
C LYS A 88 7.01 6.70 17.36
N TRP A 89 8.14 7.40 17.30
CA TRP A 89 8.50 8.23 16.15
C TRP A 89 8.89 7.41 14.93
N ALA A 90 9.66 6.34 15.10
CA ALA A 90 10.08 5.48 13.99
C ALA A 90 8.89 4.86 13.25
N LEU A 91 7.87 4.39 13.98
CA LEU A 91 6.65 3.83 13.38
C LEU A 91 5.91 4.86 12.52
N ILE A 92 5.80 6.11 12.99
CA ILE A 92 5.16 7.19 12.25
C ILE A 92 6.01 7.64 11.06
N LEU A 93 7.33 7.68 11.22
CA LEU A 93 8.28 8.14 10.20
C LEU A 93 8.23 7.28 8.94
N SER A 94 7.89 5.98 9.06
CA SER A 94 7.72 5.10 7.90
C SER A 94 6.72 5.64 6.87
N PHE A 95 5.68 6.38 7.30
CA PHE A 95 4.69 7.00 6.42
C PHE A 95 5.22 8.20 5.63
N ALA A 96 6.38 8.76 6.00
CA ALA A 96 6.99 9.88 5.29
C ALA A 96 7.70 9.44 4.00
N VAL A 97 8.00 8.14 3.85
CA VAL A 97 8.69 7.61 2.67
C VAL A 97 7.70 7.53 1.50
N PRO A 98 7.98 8.19 0.36
CA PRO A 98 7.17 8.05 -0.84
C PRO A 98 7.08 6.60 -1.30
N ALA A 99 5.89 6.16 -1.72
CA ALA A 99 5.64 4.77 -2.10
C ALA A 99 6.59 4.24 -3.19
N TYR A 100 6.94 5.08 -4.17
CA TYR A 100 7.85 4.68 -5.25
C TYR A 100 9.29 4.45 -4.75
N ILE A 101 9.77 5.26 -3.80
CA ILE A 101 11.11 5.10 -3.21
C ILE A 101 11.14 3.80 -2.42
N TYR A 102 10.08 3.54 -1.66
CA TYR A 102 9.95 2.32 -0.89
C TYR A 102 9.98 1.07 -1.79
N ALA A 103 9.25 1.10 -2.91
CA ALA A 103 9.24 0.02 -3.89
C ALA A 103 10.64 -0.24 -4.48
N TYR A 104 11.32 0.79 -5.00
CA TYR A 104 12.66 0.62 -5.57
C TYR A 104 13.69 0.16 -4.54
N SER A 105 13.60 0.65 -3.30
CA SER A 105 14.49 0.21 -2.23
C SER A 105 14.29 -1.27 -1.91
N LEU A 106 13.04 -1.77 -1.93
CA LEU A 106 12.75 -3.19 -1.74
C LEU A 106 13.23 -4.04 -2.92
N THR A 107 13.01 -3.58 -4.15
CA THR A 107 13.52 -4.25 -5.35
C THR A 107 15.04 -4.40 -5.27
N ALA A 108 15.77 -3.31 -5.02
CA ALA A 108 17.22 -3.34 -4.89
C ALA A 108 17.72 -4.23 -3.75
N PHE A 109 16.93 -4.37 -2.67
CA PHE A 109 17.28 -5.26 -1.56
C PHE A 109 17.21 -6.74 -1.96
N PHE A 110 16.20 -7.13 -2.75
CA PHE A 110 15.92 -8.51 -3.15
C PHE A 110 16.43 -8.89 -4.55
N GLU A 111 16.99 -7.94 -5.31
CA GLU A 111 17.55 -8.20 -6.64
C GLU A 111 18.72 -9.19 -6.59
N ASN A 112 19.10 -9.73 -7.76
CA ASN A 112 20.26 -10.62 -7.89
C ASN A 112 21.51 -9.94 -7.34
N PHE A 113 22.17 -10.59 -6.36
CA PHE A 113 23.34 -10.03 -5.67
C PHE A 113 23.07 -8.74 -4.88
N GLY A 114 21.80 -8.45 -4.57
CA GLY A 114 21.41 -7.36 -3.69
C GLY A 114 21.83 -7.57 -2.23
N THR A 115 21.40 -6.65 -1.37
CA THR A 115 21.76 -6.67 0.06
C THR A 115 21.31 -7.94 0.76
N ALA A 116 20.12 -8.47 0.44
CA ALA A 116 19.61 -9.72 1.00
C ALA A 116 20.55 -10.90 0.70
N PHE A 117 20.99 -11.02 -0.56
CA PHE A 117 21.93 -12.06 -0.98
C PHE A 117 23.26 -11.95 -0.23
N SER A 118 23.78 -10.73 -0.10
CA SER A 118 25.05 -10.47 0.60
C SER A 118 24.97 -10.84 2.09
N ILE A 119 23.85 -10.54 2.76
CA ILE A 119 23.61 -10.93 4.15
C ILE A 119 23.56 -12.47 4.28
N LEU A 120 22.82 -13.15 3.40
CA LEU A 120 22.72 -14.61 3.42
C LEU A 120 24.07 -15.28 3.16
N LYS A 121 24.85 -14.79 2.18
CA LYS A 121 26.20 -15.28 1.91
C LYS A 121 27.15 -15.08 3.10
N ASN A 122 27.04 -13.94 3.78
CA ASN A 122 27.87 -13.65 4.95
C ASN A 122 27.55 -14.60 6.13
N LEU A 123 26.27 -14.86 6.37
CA LEU A 123 25.82 -15.67 7.51
C LEU A 123 25.97 -17.18 7.29
N PHE A 124 25.73 -17.67 6.07
CA PHE A 124 25.64 -19.10 5.77
C PHE A 124 26.77 -19.63 4.87
N GLY A 125 27.69 -18.77 4.43
CA GLY A 125 28.80 -19.14 3.55
C GLY A 125 28.44 -19.15 2.07
N GLU A 126 29.35 -19.63 1.23
CA GLU A 126 29.17 -19.59 -0.23
C GLU A 126 28.03 -20.53 -0.69
N GLY A 127 27.01 -19.96 -1.34
CA GLY A 127 25.85 -20.68 -1.87
C GLY A 127 25.05 -19.83 -2.85
N ASN A 128 24.24 -20.49 -3.69
CA ASN A 128 23.39 -19.80 -4.68
C ASN A 128 22.01 -19.41 -4.09
N TYR A 129 22.03 -18.49 -3.13
CA TYR A 129 20.81 -18.02 -2.45
C TYR A 129 19.83 -17.28 -3.36
N ASN A 130 20.31 -16.71 -4.48
CA ASN A 130 19.44 -16.06 -5.48
C ASN A 130 18.34 -16.99 -6.03
N SER A 131 18.49 -18.31 -5.96
CA SER A 131 17.46 -19.26 -6.37
C SER A 131 16.22 -19.22 -5.47
N SER A 132 16.38 -18.85 -4.19
CA SER A 132 15.33 -18.88 -3.17
C SER A 132 14.84 -17.48 -2.78
N ILE A 133 15.54 -16.42 -3.23
CA ILE A 133 15.14 -15.05 -2.98
C ILE A 133 13.99 -14.69 -3.95
N PRO A 134 12.85 -14.18 -3.46
CA PRO A 134 11.78 -13.70 -4.32
C PRO A 134 12.31 -12.55 -5.18
N LYS A 135 12.25 -12.75 -6.50
CA LYS A 135 12.67 -11.74 -7.48
C LYS A 135 11.44 -10.96 -7.93
N PHE A 136 11.58 -9.64 -7.97
CA PHE A 136 10.59 -8.73 -8.53
C PHE A 136 10.89 -8.44 -9.99
#